data_AF-A0A958NVG6-F1
#
_entry.id   AF-A0A958NVG6-F1
#
_cell.length_a   1.000
_cell.length_b   1.000
_cell.length_c   1.000
_cell.angle_alpha   90.00
_cell.angle_beta   90.00
_cell.angle_gamma   90.00
#
_symmetry.space_group_name_H-M   'P 1'
#
loop_
_entity.id
_entity.type
_entity.pdbx_description
1 polymer ?
#
loop_
_entity_poly.entity_id
_entity_poly.type
_entity_poly.pdbx_seq_one_letter_code
_entity_poly.pdbx_strand_id
1 'polypeptide(L)'
;MDAQRRQLHRLLKRFARAAADTTMAELLTDSRRNAIERVLGERTRSVIPVLDQIYDTGNISAVLRSAESFGFFECHIVAEMRRFRSSKRITQGAHQWMEISRWNDTESCLKALSARGYALAATAFRDSLPIEALPFNRPLALIFGNEKDGVSPTALRLADYRFHIPMFGFTRSFNVSVAAALAFHLAHRHRLALGKGGDLAAEEKARLRRRYQARSSRLFRSYAGKLPPV
;
A
#
# COMPACT_ATOMS: atom_id res chain seq x y z
N MET A 1 -27.97 -40.89 0.28
CA MET A 1 -26.75 -40.03 0.25
C MET A 1 -26.36 -39.55 -1.15
N ASP A 2 -26.43 -40.39 -2.17
CA ASP A 2 -25.83 -40.08 -3.49
C ASP A 2 -26.67 -39.11 -4.36
N ALA A 3 -28.00 -39.09 -4.18
CA ALA A 3 -28.90 -38.16 -4.86
C ALA A 3 -28.79 -36.71 -4.32
N GLN A 4 -28.73 -36.53 -3.00
CA GLN A 4 -28.54 -35.23 -2.35
C GLN A 4 -27.18 -34.60 -2.70
N ARG A 5 -26.12 -35.40 -2.80
CA ARG A 5 -24.78 -34.93 -3.20
C ARG A 5 -24.76 -34.46 -4.65
N ARG A 6 -25.44 -35.18 -5.56
CA ARG A 6 -25.62 -34.77 -6.96
C ARG A 6 -26.51 -33.53 -7.12
N GLN A 7 -27.49 -33.34 -6.24
CA GLN A 7 -28.35 -32.15 -6.22
C GLN A 7 -27.59 -30.91 -5.70
N LEU A 8 -26.80 -31.05 -4.64
CA LEU A 8 -25.93 -30.00 -4.12
C LEU A 8 -24.88 -29.59 -5.16
N HIS A 9 -24.26 -30.55 -5.85
CA HIS A 9 -23.26 -30.26 -6.87
C HIS A 9 -23.87 -29.54 -8.10
N ARG A 10 -25.10 -29.89 -8.48
CA ARG A 10 -25.87 -29.18 -9.52
C ARG A 10 -26.26 -27.77 -9.08
N LEU A 11 -26.68 -27.57 -7.84
CA LEU A 11 -26.96 -26.26 -7.26
C LEU A 11 -25.69 -25.39 -7.25
N LEU A 12 -24.55 -25.93 -6.80
CA LEU A 12 -23.26 -25.20 -6.80
C LEU A 12 -22.81 -24.83 -8.22
N LYS A 13 -22.97 -25.72 -9.21
CA LYS A 13 -22.69 -25.39 -10.63
C LYS A 13 -23.64 -24.32 -11.19
N ARG A 14 -24.92 -24.38 -10.81
CA ARG A 14 -25.93 -23.41 -11.24
C ARG A 14 -25.73 -22.05 -10.58
N PHE A 15 -25.35 -22.01 -9.30
CA PHE A 15 -24.91 -20.81 -8.60
C PHE A 15 -23.60 -20.26 -9.17
N ALA A 16 -22.64 -21.11 -9.53
CA ALA A 16 -21.39 -20.69 -10.17
C ALA A 16 -21.63 -20.12 -11.58
N ARG A 17 -22.59 -20.66 -12.34
CA ARG A 17 -23.04 -20.11 -13.63
C ARG A 17 -23.83 -18.81 -13.47
N ALA A 18 -24.76 -18.74 -12.51
CA ALA A 18 -25.47 -17.49 -12.22
C ALA A 18 -24.52 -16.39 -11.73
N ALA A 19 -23.53 -16.74 -10.90
CA ALA A 19 -22.46 -15.84 -10.47
C ALA A 19 -21.47 -15.48 -11.59
N ALA A 20 -21.49 -16.17 -12.73
CA ALA A 20 -20.72 -15.79 -13.92
C ALA A 20 -21.44 -14.71 -14.75
N ASP A 21 -22.79 -14.66 -14.70
CA ASP A 21 -23.62 -13.62 -15.32
C ASP A 21 -23.88 -12.42 -14.39
N THR A 22 -23.81 -12.62 -13.07
CA THR A 22 -23.92 -11.55 -12.06
C THR A 22 -22.59 -10.81 -11.96
N THR A 23 -22.57 -9.51 -12.24
CA THR A 23 -21.35 -8.72 -12.03
C THR A 23 -20.96 -8.75 -10.55
N MET A 24 -19.66 -8.79 -10.21
CA MET A 24 -19.23 -8.76 -8.80
C MET A 24 -19.76 -7.55 -8.02
N ALA A 25 -20.18 -6.50 -8.73
CA ALA A 25 -20.87 -5.34 -8.19
C ALA A 25 -22.30 -5.65 -7.68
N GLU A 26 -23.04 -6.53 -8.34
CA GLU A 26 -24.40 -6.95 -7.94
C GLU A 26 -24.41 -7.82 -6.67
N LEU A 27 -23.26 -8.41 -6.32
CA LEU A 27 -23.07 -9.18 -5.09
C LEU A 27 -22.79 -8.30 -3.85
N LEU A 28 -22.81 -6.97 -3.99
CA LEU A 28 -22.50 -6.01 -2.94
C LEU A 28 -23.70 -5.13 -2.60
N THR A 29 -23.82 -4.74 -1.33
CA THR A 29 -24.80 -3.73 -0.91
C THR A 29 -24.43 -2.35 -1.47
N ASP A 30 -25.41 -1.47 -1.63
CA ASP A 30 -25.19 -0.09 -2.07
C ASP A 30 -24.22 0.67 -1.18
N SER A 31 -24.38 0.51 0.15
CA SER A 31 -23.44 1.06 1.13
C SER A 31 -22.00 0.62 0.86
N ARG A 32 -21.79 -0.66 0.49
CA ARG A 32 -20.45 -1.18 0.19
C ARG A 32 -19.92 -0.68 -1.14
N ARG A 33 -20.77 -0.57 -2.17
CA ARG A 33 -20.41 0.01 -3.47
C ARG A 33 -19.99 1.48 -3.32
N ASN A 34 -20.80 2.27 -2.63
CA ASN A 34 -20.54 3.69 -2.37
C ASN A 34 -19.25 3.89 -1.57
N ALA A 35 -18.99 3.04 -0.56
CA ALA A 35 -17.74 3.07 0.18
C ALA A 35 -16.51 2.80 -0.71
N ILE A 36 -16.61 1.84 -1.64
CA ILE A 36 -15.54 1.53 -2.60
C ILE A 36 -15.29 2.73 -3.51
N GLU A 37 -16.33 3.35 -4.08
CA GLU A 37 -16.17 4.52 -4.95
C GLU A 37 -15.56 5.71 -4.23
N ARG A 38 -15.99 5.97 -2.99
CA ARG A 38 -15.40 7.02 -2.15
C ARG A 38 -13.91 6.78 -1.92
N VAL A 39 -13.51 5.56 -1.54
CA VAL A 39 -12.10 5.21 -1.34
C VAL A 39 -11.30 5.33 -2.65
N LEU A 40 -11.85 4.87 -3.76
CA LEU A 40 -11.23 5.00 -5.09
C LEU A 40 -11.06 6.45 -5.53
N GLY A 41 -11.95 7.36 -5.10
CA GLY A 41 -11.85 8.79 -5.34
C GLY A 41 -10.61 9.43 -4.72
N GLU A 42 -10.10 8.85 -3.63
CA GLU A 42 -8.94 9.36 -2.88
C GLU A 42 -7.66 8.57 -3.16
N ARG A 43 -7.70 7.53 -4.00
CA ARG A 43 -6.50 6.75 -4.31
C ARG A 43 -5.53 7.55 -5.16
N THR A 44 -4.25 7.37 -4.85
CA THR A 44 -3.19 8.12 -5.51
C THR A 44 -1.92 7.31 -5.69
N ARG A 45 -1.20 7.63 -6.78
CA ARG A 45 0.15 7.16 -7.08
C ARG A 45 1.21 8.25 -7.01
N SER A 46 0.88 9.47 -6.62
CA SER A 46 1.87 10.55 -6.53
C SER A 46 2.89 10.34 -5.43
N VAL A 47 2.59 9.50 -4.42
CA VAL A 47 3.52 9.13 -3.35
C VAL A 47 3.52 7.62 -3.20
N ILE A 48 4.71 7.03 -3.25
CA ILE A 48 4.95 5.62 -2.97
C ILE A 48 5.84 5.48 -1.73
N PRO A 49 5.34 4.88 -0.65
CA PRO A 49 6.18 4.43 0.46
C PRO A 49 7.13 3.30 0.04
N VAL A 50 8.39 3.42 0.48
CA VAL A 50 9.41 2.38 0.38
C VAL A 50 9.96 2.09 1.77
N LEU A 51 9.89 0.83 2.19
CA LEU A 51 10.44 0.35 3.46
C LEU A 51 11.77 -0.35 3.18
N ASP A 52 12.86 0.31 3.55
CA ASP A 52 14.22 -0.15 3.31
C ASP A 52 14.75 -0.91 4.54
N GLN A 53 14.73 -2.24 4.44
CA GLN A 53 15.30 -3.17 5.43
C GLN A 53 14.72 -3.04 6.85
N ILE A 54 13.45 -2.65 6.99
CA ILE A 54 12.75 -2.62 8.29
C ILE A 54 12.60 -4.05 8.84
N TYR A 55 13.09 -4.28 10.06
CA TYR A 55 13.06 -5.60 10.69
C TYR A 55 11.74 -5.87 11.42
N ASP A 56 11.19 -4.87 12.10
CA ASP A 56 9.98 -5.05 12.88
C ASP A 56 8.73 -5.12 11.98
N THR A 57 8.13 -6.31 11.93
CA THR A 57 6.87 -6.56 11.22
C THR A 57 5.71 -5.72 11.76
N GLY A 58 5.76 -5.31 13.04
CA GLY A 58 4.85 -4.36 13.67
C GLY A 58 4.93 -2.99 13.00
N ASN A 59 6.12 -2.42 12.92
CA ASN A 59 6.38 -1.17 12.22
C ASN A 59 5.96 -1.23 10.74
N ILE A 60 6.33 -2.29 10.00
CA ILE A 60 5.88 -2.46 8.59
C ILE A 60 4.36 -2.37 8.50
N SER A 61 3.66 -3.07 9.38
CA SER A 61 2.20 -3.11 9.34
C SER A 61 1.55 -1.79 9.73
N ALA A 62 2.12 -1.08 10.69
CA ALA A 62 1.69 0.27 11.06
C ALA A 62 1.89 1.25 9.90
N VAL A 63 3.03 1.18 9.20
CA VAL A 63 3.28 1.99 8.00
C VAL A 63 2.27 1.69 6.89
N LEU A 64 2.01 0.41 6.60
CA LEU A 64 1.00 0.02 5.61
C LEU A 64 -0.40 0.54 5.97
N ARG A 65 -0.78 0.48 7.24
CA ARG A 65 -2.06 1.02 7.72
C ARG A 65 -2.15 2.54 7.54
N SER A 66 -1.09 3.26 7.89
CA SER A 66 -1.02 4.71 7.71
C SER A 66 -1.08 5.08 6.23
N ALA A 67 -0.32 4.39 5.37
CA ALA A 67 -0.32 4.62 3.93
C ALA A 67 -1.72 4.42 3.33
N GLU A 68 -2.38 3.31 3.64
CA GLU A 68 -3.72 2.99 3.17
C GLU A 68 -4.75 4.06 3.60
N SER A 69 -4.60 4.57 4.82
CA SER A 69 -5.48 5.60 5.39
C SER A 69 -5.37 6.95 4.69
N PHE A 70 -4.20 7.28 4.11
CA PHE A 70 -3.95 8.52 3.38
C PHE A 70 -4.13 8.40 1.85
N GLY A 71 -4.65 7.27 1.37
CA GLY A 71 -4.91 7.06 -0.07
C GLY A 71 -3.74 6.42 -0.84
N PHE A 72 -2.58 6.26 -0.21
CA PHE A 72 -1.42 5.58 -0.80
C PHE A 72 -1.65 4.07 -0.76
N PHE A 73 -2.02 3.49 -1.91
CA PHE A 73 -2.36 2.07 -1.99
C PHE A 73 -1.21 1.22 -2.50
N GLU A 74 -0.08 1.79 -2.92
CA GLU A 74 1.08 1.03 -3.37
C GLU A 74 2.22 1.20 -2.36
N CYS A 75 2.94 0.13 -2.05
CA CYS A 75 4.07 0.15 -1.13
C CYS A 75 5.14 -0.86 -1.55
N HIS A 76 6.40 -0.47 -1.44
CA HIS A 76 7.54 -1.33 -1.74
C HIS A 76 8.26 -1.71 -0.46
N ILE A 77 8.54 -3.00 -0.27
CA ILE A 77 9.24 -3.51 0.91
C ILE A 77 10.51 -4.20 0.45
N VAL A 78 11.65 -3.70 0.89
CA VAL A 78 12.96 -4.32 0.71
C VAL A 78 13.29 -5.08 1.99
N ALA A 79 13.30 -6.41 1.92
CA ALA A 79 13.63 -7.26 3.05
C ALA A 79 14.15 -8.61 2.55
N GLU A 80 15.08 -9.22 3.30
CA GLU A 80 15.46 -10.60 3.05
C GLU A 80 14.22 -11.51 3.14
N MET A 81 13.87 -12.18 2.03
CA MET A 81 12.60 -12.91 1.85
C MET A 81 12.28 -13.92 2.96
N ARG A 82 13.28 -14.39 3.70
CA ARG A 82 13.10 -15.35 4.80
C ARG A 82 12.40 -14.78 6.03
N ARG A 83 12.32 -13.46 6.19
CA ARG A 83 11.88 -12.83 7.45
C ARG A 83 10.45 -12.25 7.45
N PHE A 84 9.81 -12.07 6.29
CA PHE A 84 8.48 -11.45 6.24
C PHE A 84 7.35 -12.43 5.91
N ARG A 85 6.76 -13.05 6.94
CA ARG A 85 5.42 -13.66 6.85
C ARG A 85 4.38 -12.61 7.23
N SER A 86 3.72 -12.01 6.24
CA SER A 86 2.61 -11.08 6.48
C SER A 86 1.48 -11.78 7.24
N SER A 87 1.40 -11.57 8.55
CA SER A 87 0.29 -12.11 9.32
C SER A 87 -0.89 -11.14 9.28
N LYS A 88 -2.11 -11.68 9.08
CA LYS A 88 -3.35 -10.87 9.04
C LYS A 88 -3.56 -10.04 10.31
N ARG A 89 -2.99 -10.47 11.44
CA ARG A 89 -3.14 -9.85 12.76
C ARG A 89 -2.45 -8.49 12.87
N ILE A 90 -1.37 -8.26 12.13
CA ILE A 90 -0.52 -7.08 12.36
C ILE A 90 -0.96 -5.90 11.49
N THR A 91 -1.40 -6.14 10.25
CA THR A 91 -1.83 -5.09 9.30
C THR A 91 -3.29 -4.66 9.44
N GLN A 92 -4.07 -5.29 10.32
CA GLN A 92 -5.52 -5.04 10.49
C GLN A 92 -6.32 -5.07 9.17
N GLY A 93 -5.84 -5.82 8.17
CA GLY A 93 -6.47 -5.92 6.85
C GLY A 93 -6.11 -4.84 5.83
N ALA A 94 -5.29 -3.83 6.17
CA ALA A 94 -4.89 -2.77 5.23
C ALA A 94 -4.18 -3.31 3.98
N HIS A 95 -3.30 -4.31 4.16
CA HIS A 95 -2.65 -5.05 3.07
C HIS A 95 -3.62 -5.62 2.03
N GLN A 96 -4.90 -5.78 2.38
CA GLN A 96 -5.89 -6.30 1.45
C GLN A 96 -6.25 -5.29 0.35
N TRP A 97 -6.12 -4.01 0.65
CA TRP A 97 -6.52 -2.91 -0.23
C TRP A 97 -5.32 -2.29 -0.95
N MET A 98 -4.11 -2.79 -0.67
CA MET A 98 -2.84 -2.26 -1.17
C MET A 98 -2.12 -3.21 -2.14
N GLU A 99 -1.32 -2.64 -3.02
CA GLU A 99 -0.33 -3.30 -3.88
C GLU A 99 1.01 -3.26 -3.16
N ILE A 100 1.48 -4.44 -2.75
CA ILE A 100 2.72 -4.57 -1.97
C ILE A 100 3.71 -5.34 -2.83
N SER A 101 4.77 -4.66 -3.25
CA SER A 101 5.88 -5.23 -4.01
C SER A 101 7.01 -5.56 -3.04
N ARG A 102 7.57 -6.77 -3.13
CA ARG A 102 8.68 -7.22 -2.29
C ARG A 102 9.95 -7.34 -3.11
N TRP A 103 11.05 -6.89 -2.54
CA TRP A 103 12.35 -6.82 -3.21
C TRP A 103 13.42 -7.42 -2.32
N ASN A 104 14.41 -8.05 -2.96
CA ASN A 104 15.55 -8.66 -2.27
C ASN A 104 16.62 -7.64 -1.91
N ASP A 105 16.73 -6.58 -2.70
CA ASP A 105 17.76 -5.56 -2.58
C ASP A 105 17.19 -4.16 -2.84
N THR A 106 17.80 -3.18 -2.19
CA THR A 106 17.38 -1.78 -2.26
C THR A 106 17.59 -1.20 -3.64
N GLU A 107 18.68 -1.57 -4.31
CA GLU A 107 19.06 -0.99 -5.60
C GLU A 107 18.04 -1.29 -6.70
N SER A 108 17.64 -2.55 -6.84
CA SER A 108 16.64 -2.98 -7.83
C SER A 108 15.29 -2.31 -7.60
N CYS A 109 14.86 -2.20 -6.35
CA CYS A 109 13.63 -1.53 -5.97
C CYS A 109 13.64 -0.05 -6.39
N LEU A 110 14.71 0.68 -6.04
CA LEU A 110 14.82 2.11 -6.31
C LEU A 110 15.01 2.41 -7.79
N LYS A 111 15.79 1.59 -8.52
CA LYS A 111 15.93 1.70 -9.98
C LYS A 111 14.60 1.48 -10.69
N ALA A 112 13.79 0.51 -10.25
CA ALA A 112 12.47 0.27 -10.83
C ALA A 112 11.50 1.45 -10.61
N LEU A 113 11.57 2.11 -9.45
CA LEU A 113 10.77 3.30 -9.16
C LEU A 113 11.26 4.53 -9.94
N SER A 114 12.56 4.72 -10.04
CA SER A 114 13.16 5.79 -10.86
C SER A 114 12.78 5.63 -12.34
N ALA A 115 12.85 4.41 -12.89
CA ALA A 115 12.41 4.11 -14.25
C ALA A 115 10.91 4.38 -14.49
N ARG A 116 10.09 4.39 -13.43
CA ARG A 116 8.66 4.78 -13.46
C ARG A 116 8.45 6.29 -13.30
N GLY A 117 9.51 7.09 -13.25
CA GLY A 117 9.45 8.55 -13.15
C GLY A 117 9.32 9.10 -11.73
N TYR A 118 9.50 8.28 -10.70
CA TYR A 118 9.49 8.75 -9.32
C TYR A 118 10.81 9.39 -8.94
N ALA A 119 10.74 10.57 -8.34
CA ALA A 119 11.89 11.11 -7.61
C ALA A 119 12.02 10.39 -6.26
N LEU A 120 13.25 10.02 -5.91
CA LEU A 120 13.57 9.22 -4.75
C LEU A 120 13.94 10.14 -3.58
N ALA A 121 13.16 10.11 -2.49
CA ALA A 121 13.41 10.91 -1.30
C ALA A 121 13.64 9.99 -0.10
N ALA A 122 14.84 10.01 0.48
CA ALA A 122 15.21 9.16 1.60
C ALA A 122 15.29 9.93 2.92
N THR A 123 14.78 9.35 4.00
CA THR A 123 14.95 9.91 5.34
C THR A 123 16.43 9.93 5.73
N ALA A 124 16.97 11.05 6.20
CA ALA A 124 18.36 11.15 6.61
C ALA A 124 18.54 12.15 7.76
N PHE A 125 19.48 11.84 8.66
CA PHE A 125 19.79 12.66 9.84
C PHE A 125 20.69 13.87 9.56
N ARG A 126 21.43 13.85 8.44
CA ARG A 126 22.40 14.88 8.05
C ARG A 126 22.22 15.21 6.58
N ASP A 127 22.65 16.41 6.19
CA ASP A 127 22.63 16.89 4.82
C ASP A 127 21.27 16.66 4.15
N SER A 128 20.21 17.03 4.89
CA SER A 128 18.82 16.77 4.52
C SER A 128 17.97 18.02 4.70
N LEU A 129 16.97 18.16 3.83
CA LEU A 129 16.00 19.24 3.91
C LEU A 129 14.81 18.86 4.81
N PRO A 130 14.12 19.83 5.43
CA PRO A 130 12.85 19.55 6.08
C PRO A 130 11.84 19.02 5.06
N ILE A 131 10.99 18.07 5.46
CA ILE A 131 10.03 17.40 4.58
C ILE A 131 9.12 18.38 3.82
N GLU A 132 8.79 19.52 4.42
CA GLU A 132 7.98 20.59 3.84
C GLU A 132 8.60 21.19 2.57
N ALA A 133 9.93 21.07 2.41
CA ALA A 133 10.65 21.53 1.23
C ALA A 133 10.72 20.47 0.10
N LEU A 134 10.15 19.27 0.28
CA LEU A 134 10.08 18.28 -0.79
C LEU A 134 9.10 18.72 -1.91
N PRO A 135 9.39 18.37 -3.17
CA PRO A 135 8.55 18.75 -4.30
C PRO A 135 7.32 17.83 -4.46
N PHE A 136 6.31 17.99 -3.60
CA PHE A 136 5.06 17.22 -3.65
C PHE A 136 4.18 17.46 -4.89
N ASN A 137 4.61 18.34 -5.81
CA ASN A 137 3.94 18.58 -7.08
C ASN A 137 4.24 17.51 -8.15
N ARG A 138 5.22 16.62 -7.92
CA ARG A 138 5.61 15.51 -8.80
C ARG A 138 5.57 14.16 -8.07
N PRO A 139 5.61 13.02 -8.78
CA PRO A 139 5.67 11.69 -8.16
C PRO A 139 6.92 11.51 -7.29
N LEU A 140 6.73 11.08 -6.04
CA LEU A 140 7.78 10.86 -5.05
C LEU A 140 7.73 9.44 -4.48
N ALA A 141 8.90 8.80 -4.37
CA ALA A 141 9.08 7.61 -3.56
C ALA A 141 9.69 8.04 -2.21
N LEU A 142 8.94 7.90 -1.12
CA LEU A 142 9.41 8.23 0.23
C LEU A 142 10.02 6.97 0.87
N ILE A 143 11.32 7.01 1.14
CA ILE A 143 12.10 5.86 1.59
C ILE A 143 12.38 6.00 3.08
N PHE A 144 11.93 5.00 3.83
CA PHE A 144 12.07 4.91 5.29
C PHE A 144 12.93 3.70 5.64
N GLY A 145 13.92 3.91 6.50
CA GLY A 145 14.88 2.89 6.87
C GLY A 145 14.60 2.20 8.20
N ASN A 146 15.50 1.31 8.61
CA ASN A 146 15.38 0.55 9.84
C ASN A 146 15.68 1.39 11.09
N GLU A 147 15.33 0.87 12.26
CA GLU A 147 15.37 1.57 13.54
C GLU A 147 16.78 1.82 14.09
N LYS A 148 17.78 1.07 13.61
CA LYS A 148 19.17 1.15 14.09
C LYS A 148 20.00 2.10 13.24
N ASP A 149 20.03 1.85 11.94
CA ASP A 149 20.95 2.49 11.01
C ASP A 149 20.25 3.50 10.09
N GLY A 150 18.92 3.58 10.16
CA GLY A 150 18.12 4.34 9.21
C GLY A 150 18.12 3.67 7.83
N VAL A 151 18.07 4.48 6.78
CA VAL A 151 18.08 3.99 5.39
C VAL A 151 19.47 3.47 5.02
N SER A 152 19.51 2.47 4.14
CA SER A 152 20.77 1.88 3.71
C SER A 152 21.66 2.89 2.97
N PRO A 153 23.00 2.70 2.97
CA PRO A 153 23.90 3.50 2.15
C PRO A 153 23.52 3.50 0.67
N THR A 154 22.97 2.39 0.17
CA THR A 154 22.48 2.29 -1.21
C THR A 154 21.31 3.22 -1.47
N ALA A 155 20.33 3.29 -0.55
CA ALA A 155 19.25 4.27 -0.67
C ALA A 155 19.77 5.71 -0.66
N LEU A 156 20.70 6.05 0.25
CA LEU A 156 21.27 7.40 0.33
C LEU A 156 22.08 7.82 -0.90
N ARG A 157 22.71 6.87 -1.60
CA ARG A 157 23.44 7.13 -2.86
C ARG A 157 22.50 7.34 -4.04
N LEU A 158 21.37 6.62 -4.08
CA LEU A 158 20.42 6.67 -5.19
C LEU A 158 19.34 7.75 -5.01
N ALA A 159 19.18 8.30 -3.81
CA ALA A 159 18.16 9.31 -3.53
C ALA A 159 18.46 10.64 -4.24
N ASP A 160 17.43 11.18 -4.90
CA ASP A 160 17.43 12.55 -5.44
C ASP A 160 17.35 13.59 -4.31
N TYR A 161 16.65 13.23 -3.23
CA TYR A 161 16.46 14.08 -2.06
C TYR A 161 16.76 13.33 -0.77
N ARG A 162 17.36 14.03 0.18
CA ARG A 162 17.46 13.58 1.57
C ARG A 162 16.59 14.48 2.41
N PHE A 163 15.72 13.92 3.23
CA PHE A 163 14.80 14.71 4.04
C PHE A 163 14.75 14.27 5.50
N HIS A 164 14.30 15.18 6.37
CA HIS A 164 13.99 14.88 7.76
C HIS A 164 12.64 15.49 8.15
N ILE A 165 12.08 14.99 9.25
CA ILE A 165 10.92 15.61 9.89
C ILE A 165 11.48 16.49 11.01
N PRO A 166 11.16 17.80 11.06
CA PRO A 166 11.65 18.68 12.11
C PRO A 166 11.35 18.13 13.52
N MET A 167 12.34 18.16 14.40
CA MET A 167 12.26 17.69 15.78
C MET A 167 12.81 18.77 16.72
N PHE A 168 12.12 18.99 17.85
CA PHE A 168 12.44 20.07 18.80
C PHE A 168 12.71 19.54 20.22
N GLY A 169 12.96 18.25 20.37
CA GLY A 169 13.22 17.59 21.66
C GLY A 169 14.58 16.91 21.72
N PHE A 170 14.89 16.30 22.87
CA PHE A 170 16.17 15.60 23.09
C PHE A 170 16.31 14.28 22.32
N THR A 171 15.21 13.69 21.86
CA THR A 171 15.22 12.44 21.09
C THR A 171 15.79 12.67 19.69
N ARG A 172 16.59 11.73 19.20
CA ARG A 172 17.29 11.84 17.91
C ARG A 172 16.47 11.45 16.69
N SER A 173 15.38 10.70 16.88
CA SER A 173 14.52 10.23 15.80
C SER A 173 13.13 9.85 16.29
N PHE A 174 12.13 9.90 15.41
CA PHE A 174 10.86 9.22 15.64
C PHE A 174 11.01 7.70 15.44
N ASN A 175 10.06 6.93 15.99
CA ASN A 175 9.83 5.56 15.52
C ASN A 175 9.48 5.59 14.01
N VAL A 176 9.96 4.62 13.23
CA VAL A 176 9.80 4.62 11.77
C VAL A 176 8.33 4.67 11.32
N SER A 177 7.42 4.01 12.04
CA SER A 177 5.99 4.05 11.71
C SER A 177 5.36 5.42 11.97
N VAL A 178 5.83 6.12 13.02
CA VAL A 178 5.43 7.50 13.33
C VAL A 178 5.99 8.46 12.29
N ALA A 179 7.27 8.32 11.93
CA ALA A 179 7.88 9.13 10.89
C ALA A 179 7.13 8.99 9.55
N ALA A 180 6.82 7.75 9.15
CA ALA A 180 6.05 7.50 7.93
C ALA A 180 4.64 8.12 8.00
N ALA A 181 3.92 7.97 9.12
CA ALA A 181 2.59 8.54 9.28
C ALA A 181 2.58 10.08 9.19
N LEU A 182 3.56 10.74 9.84
CA LEU A 182 3.74 12.19 9.76
C LEU A 182 4.06 12.63 8.33
N ALA A 183 4.97 11.91 7.67
CA ALA A 183 5.33 12.19 6.28
C ALA A 183 4.14 12.04 5.32
N PHE A 184 3.33 11.00 5.52
CA PHE A 184 2.12 10.77 4.73
C PHE A 184 1.07 11.85 4.96
N HIS A 185 0.88 12.29 6.20
CA HIS A 185 -0.04 13.38 6.52
C HIS A 185 0.39 14.69 5.84
N LEU A 186 1.67 15.05 5.91
CA LEU A 186 2.20 16.25 5.27
C LEU A 186 2.09 16.16 3.75
N ALA A 187 2.47 15.03 3.16
CA ALA A 187 2.28 14.78 1.73
C ALA A 187 0.82 14.92 1.30
N HIS A 188 -0.12 14.35 2.06
CA HIS A 188 -1.55 14.47 1.80
C HIS A 188 -2.01 15.94 1.88
N ARG A 189 -1.58 16.71 2.90
CA ARG A 189 -1.91 18.13 3.01
C ARG A 189 -1.41 18.96 1.84
N HIS A 190 -0.16 18.75 1.42
CA HIS A 190 0.40 19.44 0.25
C HIS A 190 -0.38 19.11 -1.02
N ARG A 191 -0.78 17.84 -1.19
CA ARG A 191 -1.58 17.42 -2.36
C ARG A 191 -2.97 18.04 -2.37
N LEU A 192 -3.65 18.10 -1.22
CA LEU A 192 -4.93 18.80 -1.11
C LEU A 192 -4.81 20.28 -1.47
N ALA A 193 -3.73 20.94 -1.04
CA ALA A 193 -3.46 22.34 -1.40
C ALA A 193 -3.22 22.53 -2.92
N LEU A 194 -2.79 21.48 -3.62
CA LEU A 194 -2.66 21.45 -5.08
C LEU A 194 -3.96 21.02 -5.80
N GLY A 195 -5.07 20.85 -5.07
CA GLY A 195 -6.34 20.38 -5.61
C GLY A 195 -6.36 18.88 -5.96
N LYS A 196 -5.42 18.09 -5.46
CA LYS A 196 -5.26 16.66 -5.77
C LYS A 196 -5.67 15.76 -4.59
N GLY A 197 -6.93 15.30 -4.58
CA GLY A 197 -7.40 14.24 -3.66
C GLY A 197 -6.89 12.87 -4.11
N GLY A 198 -7.50 12.31 -5.15
CA GLY A 198 -6.98 11.19 -5.93
C GLY A 198 -6.51 11.60 -7.33
N ASP A 199 -5.64 10.78 -7.93
CA ASP A 199 -5.01 11.08 -9.23
C ASP A 199 -4.89 9.87 -10.17
N LEU A 200 -5.64 8.80 -9.89
CA LEU A 200 -5.60 7.61 -10.73
C LEU A 200 -6.28 7.79 -12.08
N ALA A 201 -5.64 7.24 -13.13
CA ALA A 201 -6.26 7.11 -14.44
C ALA A 201 -7.52 6.23 -14.38
N ALA A 202 -8.47 6.46 -15.31
CA ALA A 202 -9.74 5.74 -15.34
C ALA A 202 -9.56 4.21 -15.39
N GLU A 203 -8.57 3.74 -16.16
CA GLU A 203 -8.24 2.32 -16.30
C GLU A 203 -7.71 1.72 -14.98
N GLU A 204 -6.82 2.43 -14.29
CA GLU A 204 -6.31 2.01 -12.99
C GLU A 204 -7.41 1.98 -11.94
N LYS A 205 -8.27 3.00 -11.91
CA LYS A 205 -9.43 3.06 -11.03
C LYS A 205 -10.38 1.89 -11.30
N ALA A 206 -10.62 1.54 -12.56
CA ALA A 206 -11.43 0.38 -12.94
C ALA A 206 -10.80 -0.96 -12.50
N ARG A 207 -9.48 -1.10 -12.64
CA ARG A 207 -8.72 -2.28 -12.17
C ARG A 207 -8.84 -2.44 -10.65
N LEU A 208 -8.60 -1.37 -9.88
CA LEU A 208 -8.73 -1.39 -8.42
C LEU A 208 -10.18 -1.64 -7.99
N ARG A 209 -11.17 -1.07 -8.67
CA ARG A 209 -12.60 -1.32 -8.43
C ARG A 209 -12.92 -2.80 -8.49
N ARG A 210 -12.56 -3.47 -9.60
CA ARG A 210 -12.77 -4.93 -9.75
C ARG A 210 -12.12 -5.70 -8.60
N ARG A 211 -10.89 -5.34 -8.24
CA ARG A 211 -10.18 -5.96 -7.12
C ARG A 211 -10.89 -5.75 -5.78
N TYR A 212 -11.35 -4.53 -5.48
CA TYR A 212 -12.01 -4.18 -4.22
C TYR A 212 -13.39 -4.82 -4.10
N GLN A 213 -14.13 -4.89 -5.20
CA GLN A 213 -15.40 -5.61 -5.27
C GLN A 213 -15.19 -7.11 -5.03
N ALA A 214 -14.21 -7.71 -5.71
CA ALA A 214 -13.87 -9.12 -5.50
C ALA A 214 -13.51 -9.41 -4.04
N ARG A 215 -12.66 -8.60 -3.41
CA ARG A 215 -12.28 -8.77 -2.00
C ARG A 215 -13.41 -8.48 -1.01
N SER A 216 -14.41 -7.69 -1.41
CA SER A 216 -15.55 -7.33 -0.56
C SER A 216 -16.71 -8.32 -0.65
N SER A 217 -16.78 -9.14 -1.70
CA SER A 217 -17.85 -10.12 -1.84
C SER A 217 -17.73 -11.22 -0.76
N ARG A 218 -18.87 -11.63 -0.19
CA ARG A 218 -18.92 -12.70 0.82
C ARG A 218 -18.36 -14.03 0.28
N LEU A 219 -18.50 -14.27 -1.03
CA LEU A 219 -17.93 -15.42 -1.74
C LEU A 219 -16.39 -15.45 -1.69
N PHE A 220 -15.69 -14.31 -1.74
CA PHE A 220 -14.23 -14.36 -1.69
C PHE A 220 -13.71 -14.66 -0.27
N ARG A 221 -14.42 -14.24 0.79
CA ARG A 221 -14.03 -14.57 2.18
C ARG A 221 -14.14 -16.05 2.50
N SER A 222 -15.07 -16.78 1.88
CA SER A 222 -15.23 -18.22 2.06
C SER A 222 -14.28 -19.08 1.21
N TYR A 223 -13.72 -18.55 0.12
CA TYR A 223 -12.81 -19.27 -0.79
C TYR A 223 -11.33 -18.84 -0.72
N ALA A 224 -11.00 -17.65 -0.19
CA ALA A 224 -9.61 -17.16 -0.12
C ALA A 224 -8.68 -17.99 0.80
N GLY A 225 -9.23 -18.84 1.67
CA GLY A 225 -8.44 -19.84 2.43
C GLY A 225 -8.12 -21.12 1.64
N LYS A 226 -8.66 -21.27 0.43
CA LYS A 226 -8.58 -22.48 -0.41
C LYS A 226 -7.95 -22.24 -1.79
N LEU A 227 -7.53 -21.02 -2.09
CA LEU A 227 -6.81 -20.71 -3.33
C LEU A 227 -5.31 -20.84 -3.10
N PRO A 228 -4.56 -21.51 -4.01
CA PRO A 228 -3.10 -21.55 -3.92
C PRO A 228 -2.52 -20.13 -4.03
N PRO A 229 -1.36 -19.87 -3.41
CA PRO A 229 -0.69 -18.58 -3.52
C PRO A 229 -0.38 -18.29 -5.00
N VAL A 230 -0.68 -17.06 -5.44
CA VAL A 230 -0.25 -16.51 -6.73
C VAL A 230 1.23 -16.16 -6.64
#